data_AF-G5ARI8-F1
#
_entry.id   AF-G5ARI8-F1
#
_cell.length_a   1.000
_cell.length_b   1.000
_cell.length_c   1.000
_cell.angle_alpha   90.00
_cell.angle_beta   90.00
_cell.angle_gamma   90.00
#
_symmetry.space_group_name_H-M   'P 1'
#
loop_
_entity.id
_entity.type
_entity.pdbx_description
1 polymer ?
#
loop_
_entity_poly.entity_id
_entity_poly.type
_entity_poly.pdbx_seq_one_letter_code
_entity_poly.pdbx_strand_id
1 'polypeptide(L)'
;MDDLRAQILGGTNTAYEKGVFKLEVIIPERYPFELPQIRFLTPIYHPNIDSAGRICLDVLKLPPKGAWRPALNIATVLTSIQLLVAEPNPMTP
;
A
#
# COMPACT_ATOMS: atom_id res chain seq x y z
N MET A 1 -2.50 -3.49 19.26
CA MET A 1 -2.49 -3.08 17.86
C MET A 1 -1.88 -1.70 17.81
N ASP A 2 -0.82 -1.53 17.03
CA ASP A 2 -0.16 -0.24 16.88
C ASP A 2 -0.73 0.46 15.65
N ASP A 3 -1.03 1.75 15.79
CA ASP A 3 -1.48 2.62 14.71
C ASP A 3 -0.33 3.54 14.29
N LEU A 4 0.17 3.33 13.08
CA LEU A 4 1.23 4.12 12.46
C LEU A 4 0.67 4.93 11.31
N ARG A 5 1.32 6.06 11.02
CA ARG A 5 1.04 6.89 9.85
C ARG A 5 2.24 6.90 8.92
N ALA A 6 1.97 6.75 7.63
CA ALA A 6 2.97 6.86 6.57
C ALA A 6 2.59 7.95 5.57
N GLN A 7 3.57 8.41 4.80
CA GLN A 7 3.37 9.35 3.70
C GLN A 7 4.12 8.87 2.47
N ILE A 8 3.45 8.94 1.31
CA ILE A 8 4.04 8.71 -0.01
C ILE A 8 3.99 10.03 -0.77
N LEU A 9 5.13 10.43 -1.32
CA LEU A 9 5.21 11.53 -2.27
C LEU A 9 4.90 11.01 -3.66
N GLY A 10 4.04 11.71 -4.39
CA GLY A 10 3.77 11.37 -5.79
C GLY A 10 5.01 11.54 -6.65
N GLY A 11 5.25 10.57 -7.52
CA GLY A 11 6.45 10.54 -8.37
C GLY A 11 6.49 11.67 -9.39
N THR A 12 7.69 12.13 -9.74
CA THR A 12 7.91 13.07 -10.85
C THR A 12 7.46 12.46 -12.17
N ASN A 13 6.90 13.27 -13.07
CA ASN A 13 6.37 12.82 -14.36
C ASN A 13 5.23 11.80 -14.25
N THR A 14 4.50 11.79 -13.13
CA THR A 14 3.27 11.00 -12.95
C THR A 14 2.08 11.93 -12.78
N ALA A 15 0.85 11.40 -12.93
CA ALA A 15 -0.38 12.17 -12.63
C ALA A 15 -0.47 12.61 -11.15
N TYR A 16 0.36 12.03 -10.29
CA TYR A 16 0.38 12.27 -8.85
C TYR A 16 1.48 13.23 -8.40
N GLU A 17 2.30 13.75 -9.33
CA GLU A 17 3.43 14.63 -9.02
C GLU A 17 3.02 15.80 -8.08
N LYS A 18 3.89 16.13 -7.12
CA LYS A 18 3.65 17.11 -6.02
C LYS A 18 2.54 16.72 -5.03
N GLY A 19 1.86 15.60 -5.24
CA GLY A 19 0.91 15.03 -4.28
C GLY A 19 1.59 14.49 -3.03
N VAL A 20 0.91 14.63 -1.89
CA VAL A 20 1.31 14.03 -0.60
C VAL A 20 0.17 13.15 -0.10
N PHE A 21 0.40 11.84 -0.11
CA PHE A 21 -0.62 10.85 0.21
C PHE A 21 -0.35 10.27 1.59
N LYS A 22 -1.29 10.48 2.52
CA LYS A 22 -1.24 9.92 3.87
C LYS A 22 -1.84 8.53 3.86
N LEU A 23 -1.22 7.62 4.60
CA LEU A 23 -1.68 6.25 4.78
C LEU A 23 -1.80 5.93 6.27
N GLU A 24 -2.77 5.10 6.58
CA GLU A 24 -2.88 4.39 7.85
C GLU A 24 -2.19 3.04 7.73
N VAL A 25 -1.41 2.67 8.74
CA VAL A 25 -0.73 1.38 8.84
C VAL A 25 -1.04 0.78 10.21
N ILE A 26 -1.87 -0.26 10.22
CA ILE A 26 -2.23 -0.97 11.45
C ILE A 26 -1.40 -2.25 11.55
N ILE A 27 -0.68 -2.39 12.65
CA ILE A 27 0.13 -3.58 12.92
C ILE A 27 -0.72 -4.59 13.74
N PRO A 28 -1.02 -5.77 13.17
CA PRO A 28 -1.77 -6.80 13.89
C PRO A 28 -0.91 -7.42 14.99
N GLU A 29 -1.56 -8.03 15.98
CA GLU A 29 -0.89 -8.66 17.13
C GLU A 29 0.10 -9.75 16.73
N ARG A 30 -0.16 -10.45 15.62
CA ARG A 30 0.68 -11.55 15.12
C ARG A 30 1.65 -11.14 14.02
N TYR A 31 1.90 -9.84 13.85
CA TYR A 31 2.97 -9.38 12.94
C TYR A 31 4.33 -9.98 13.39
N PRO A 32 5.19 -10.49 12.47
CA PRO A 32 5.09 -10.45 10.99
C PRO A 32 4.42 -11.68 10.34
N PHE A 33 3.79 -12.57 11.11
CA PHE A 33 3.05 -13.72 10.54
C PHE A 33 1.73 -13.30 9.91
N GLU A 34 1.10 -12.25 10.46
CA GLU A 34 0.01 -11.51 9.83
C GLU A 34 0.53 -10.24 9.17
N LEU A 35 -0.05 -9.88 8.03
CA LEU A 35 0.35 -8.71 7.24
C LEU A 35 -0.15 -7.39 7.86
N PRO A 36 0.58 -6.28 7.70
CA PRO A 36 0.11 -4.97 8.14
C PRO A 36 -1.09 -4.54 7.31
N GLN A 37 -2.12 -3.99 7.94
CA GLN A 37 -3.27 -3.45 7.21
C GLN A 37 -2.94 -2.01 6.80
N ILE A 38 -2.93 -1.74 5.48
CA ILE A 38 -2.55 -0.44 4.94
C ILE A 38 -3.66 0.08 4.03
N ARG A 39 -4.04 1.34 4.23
CA ARG A 39 -4.99 2.04 3.37
C ARG A 39 -4.64 3.51 3.22
N PHE A 40 -5.05 4.10 2.10
CA PHE A 40 -4.96 5.54 1.89
C PHE A 40 -5.97 6.28 2.77
N LEU A 41 -5.50 7.34 3.43
CA LEU A 41 -6.33 8.33 4.10
C LEU A 41 -6.58 9.53 3.19
N THR A 42 -5.58 9.93 2.41
CA THR A 42 -5.75 10.93 1.35
C THR A 42 -6.50 10.28 0.18
N PRO A 43 -7.66 10.81 -0.26
CA PRO A 43 -8.33 10.32 -1.46
C PRO A 43 -7.42 10.37 -2.68
N ILE A 44 -7.41 9.30 -3.48
CA ILE A 44 -6.60 9.17 -4.68
C ILE A 44 -7.43 8.50 -5.77
N TYR A 45 -7.37 9.03 -6.98
CA TYR A 45 -7.95 8.39 -8.16
C TYR A 45 -6.90 7.47 -8.79
N HIS A 46 -7.02 6.17 -8.58
CA HIS A 46 -6.02 5.19 -9.02
C HIS A 46 -6.71 3.85 -9.32
N PRO A 47 -6.36 3.13 -10.41
CA PRO A 47 -7.08 1.91 -10.80
C PRO A 47 -6.98 0.77 -9.77
N ASN A 48 -5.89 0.73 -8.99
CA ASN A 48 -5.68 -0.30 -7.96
C ASN A 48 -6.02 0.18 -6.53
N ILE A 49 -6.63 1.36 -6.37
CA ILE A 49 -7.02 1.90 -5.05
C ILE A 49 -8.47 2.37 -5.14
N ASP A 50 -9.32 1.81 -4.29
CA ASP A 50 -10.75 2.17 -4.31
C ASP A 50 -11.06 3.44 -3.51
N SER A 51 -12.32 3.86 -3.54
CA SER A 51 -12.80 5.07 -2.84
C SER A 51 -12.70 5.01 -1.32
N ALA A 52 -12.52 3.82 -0.73
CA ALA A 52 -12.26 3.63 0.69
C ALA A 52 -10.76 3.62 1.02
N GLY A 53 -9.89 3.79 0.01
CA GLY A 53 -8.44 3.78 0.14
C GLY A 53 -7.84 2.38 0.25
N ARG A 54 -8.62 1.31 -0.02
CA ARG A 54 -8.13 -0.07 0.01
C ARG A 54 -7.25 -0.33 -1.22
N ILE A 55 -6.14 -1.03 -1.02
CA ILE A 55 -5.10 -1.21 -2.02
C ILE A 55 -5.13 -2.64 -2.57
N CYS A 56 -5.22 -2.80 -3.88
CA CYS A 56 -5.03 -4.09 -4.54
C CYS A 56 -3.53 -4.30 -4.85
N LEU A 57 -2.83 -4.95 -3.92
CA LEU A 57 -1.40 -5.28 -4.07
C LEU A 57 -1.12 -6.69 -3.52
N ASP A 58 -0.25 -7.44 -4.19
CA ASP A 58 0.05 -8.84 -3.87
C ASP A 58 0.74 -9.02 -2.51
N VAL A 59 1.67 -8.13 -2.14
CA VAL A 59 2.36 -8.14 -0.84
C VAL A 59 1.43 -7.80 0.34
N LEU A 60 0.22 -7.31 0.07
CA LEU A 60 -0.85 -7.09 1.06
C LEU A 60 -1.89 -8.22 1.09
N LYS A 61 -1.56 -9.39 0.50
CA LYS A 61 -2.41 -10.59 0.49
C LYS A 61 -1.60 -11.80 0.99
N LEU A 62 -2.25 -12.67 1.75
CA LEU A 62 -1.64 -13.93 2.20
C LEU A 62 -1.57 -14.96 1.05
N PRO A 63 -0.57 -15.86 1.06
CA PRO A 63 -0.55 -17.04 0.20
C PRO A 63 -1.83 -17.89 0.35
N PRO A 64 -2.28 -18.61 -0.71
CA PRO A 64 -1.62 -18.77 -2.01
C PRO A 64 -1.93 -17.64 -3.02
N LYS A 65 -2.83 -16.70 -2.69
CA LYS A 65 -3.29 -15.65 -3.62
C LYS A 65 -2.44 -14.37 -3.59
N GLY A 66 -1.48 -14.28 -2.68
CA GLY A 66 -0.63 -13.13 -2.47
C GLY A 66 0.81 -13.51 -2.13
N ALA A 67 1.62 -12.49 -1.91
CA ALA A 67 3.07 -12.59 -1.78
C ALA A 67 3.58 -12.20 -0.38
N TRP A 68 2.70 -11.94 0.60
CA TRP A 68 3.13 -11.67 1.96
C TRP A 68 3.94 -12.85 2.53
N ARG A 69 5.09 -12.54 3.11
CA ARG A 69 5.94 -13.48 3.85
C ARG A 69 6.53 -12.75 5.05
N PRO A 70 6.75 -13.42 6.20
CA PRO A 70 7.30 -12.78 7.40
C PRO A 70 8.68 -12.13 7.22
N ALA A 71 9.39 -12.45 6.13
CA ALA A 71 10.65 -11.82 5.75
C ALA A 71 10.49 -10.41 5.13
N LEU A 72 9.27 -10.03 4.73
CA LEU A 72 8.96 -8.66 4.29
C LEU A 72 8.72 -7.77 5.51
N ASN A 73 9.00 -6.48 5.33
CA ASN A 73 8.76 -5.48 6.36
C ASN A 73 7.91 -4.32 5.82
N ILE A 74 7.47 -3.45 6.73
CA ILE A 74 6.61 -2.30 6.42
C ILE A 74 7.26 -1.39 5.37
N ALA A 75 8.57 -1.15 5.46
CA ALA A 75 9.29 -0.30 4.50
C ALA A 75 9.23 -0.89 3.08
N THR A 76 9.47 -2.20 2.92
CA THR A 76 9.36 -2.89 1.62
C THR A 76 7.95 -2.77 1.05
N VAL A 77 6.92 -2.94 1.87
CA VAL A 77 5.53 -2.80 1.42
C VAL A 77 5.22 -1.37 1.00
N LEU A 78 5.66 -0.36 1.77
CA LEU A 78 5.48 1.05 1.40
C LEU A 78 6.22 1.41 0.10
N THR A 79 7.41 0.86 -0.13
CA THR A 79 8.12 1.00 -1.42
C THR A 79 7.33 0.37 -2.57
N SER A 80 6.74 -0.82 -2.38
CA SER A 80 5.88 -1.43 -3.40
C SER A 80 4.63 -0.61 -3.69
N ILE A 81 4.01 0.01 -2.67
CA ILE A 81 2.88 0.93 -2.86
C ILE A 81 3.32 2.19 -3.62
N GLN A 82 4.48 2.75 -3.31
CA GLN A 82 5.02 3.90 -4.04
C GLN A 82 5.26 3.57 -5.53
N LEU A 83 5.78 2.38 -5.82
CA LEU A 83 5.95 1.91 -7.20
C LEU A 83 4.59 1.73 -7.88
N LEU A 84 3.60 1.13 -7.21
CA LEU A 84 2.25 0.96 -7.75
C LEU A 84 1.59 2.30 -8.11
N VAL A 85 1.77 3.33 -7.27
CA VAL A 85 1.26 4.69 -7.54
C VAL A 85 1.94 5.28 -8.78
N ALA A 86 3.24 5.04 -8.99
CA ALA A 86 3.94 5.54 -10.16
C ALA A 86 3.60 4.73 -11.44
N GLU A 87 3.41 3.43 -11.30
CA GLU A 87 3.20 2.47 -12.38
C GLU A 87 1.93 1.63 -12.11
N PRO A 88 0.75 2.12 -12.50
CA PRO A 88 -0.50 1.42 -12.23
C PRO A 88 -0.53 0.06 -12.93
N ASN A 89 -1.02 -0.98 -12.24
CA ASN A 89 -1.13 -2.32 -12.81
C ASN A 89 -2.48 -2.50 -13.52
N PRO A 90 -2.53 -2.58 -14.87
CA PRO A 90 -3.78 -2.67 -15.62
C PRO A 90 -4.47 -4.05 -15.50
N MET A 91 -3.78 -5.07 -14.98
CA MET A 91 -4.28 -6.46 -14.95
C MET A 91 -5.14 -6.78 -13.70
N THR A 92 -5.23 -5.87 -12.74
CA THR A 92 -5.97 -6.10 -11.48
C THR A 92 -6.82 -4.88 -11.10
N PRO A 93 -8.07 -4.79 -11.59
CA PRO A 93 -9.03 -3.79 -11.11
C PRO A 93 -9.47 -4.07 -9.67
#